data_AF-A0A251WH17-F1
#
_entry.id   AF-A0A251WH17-F1
#
_cell.length_a   1.000
_cell.length_b   1.000
_cell.length_c   1.000
_cell.angle_alpha   90.00
_cell.angle_beta   90.00
_cell.angle_gamma   90.00
#
_symmetry.space_group_name_H-M   'P 1'
#
loop_
_entity.id
_entity.type
_entity.pdbx_description
1 polymer ?
#
loop_
_entity_poly.entity_id
_entity_poly.type
_entity_poly.pdbx_seq_one_letter_code
_entity_poly.pdbx_strand_id
1 'polypeptide(L)' 'EAKLMKPDGERPRLHDLRHCYGQAAAEAGLHEKQIMAVMGHSTTRMSARYAKYGPNAHAGYAETVANHISSKLSRR' A
#
# COMPACT_ATOMS: atom_id res chain seq x y z
N GLU A 1 -30.35 -11.32 3.27
CA GLU A 1 -29.34 -10.41 2.69
C GLU A 1 -28.37 -9.97 3.78
N ALA A 2 -27.06 -10.04 3.56
CA ALA A 2 -26.08 -9.63 4.57
C ALA A 2 -26.11 -8.11 4.73
N LYS A 3 -26.43 -7.62 5.93
CA LYS A 3 -26.50 -6.18 6.22
C LYS A 3 -25.08 -5.66 6.47
N LEU A 4 -24.41 -5.22 5.40
CA LEU A 4 -23.09 -4.59 5.50
C LEU A 4 -23.24 -3.21 6.15
N MET A 5 -22.69 -3.07 7.36
CA MET A 5 -22.63 -1.83 8.13
C MET A 5 -21.18 -1.56 8.50
N LYS A 6 -20.77 -0.32 8.39
CA LYS A 6 -19.47 0.15 8.86
C LYS A 6 -19.45 0.23 10.40
N PRO A 7 -18.27 0.32 11.04
CA PRO A 7 -18.15 0.44 12.50
C PRO A 7 -18.85 1.67 13.10
N ASP A 8 -19.04 2.72 12.29
CA ASP A 8 -19.71 3.97 12.62
C ASP A 8 -21.24 3.90 12.41
N GLY A 9 -21.78 2.74 12.00
CA GLY A 9 -23.21 2.54 11.74
C GLY A 9 -23.66 3.02 10.36
N GLU A 10 -22.77 3.59 9.54
CA GLU A 10 -23.09 4.00 8.18
C GLU A 10 -23.10 2.83 7.20
N ARG A 11 -23.82 2.99 6.09
CA ARG A 11 -23.73 2.03 4.97
C ARG A 11 -22.42 2.24 4.20
N PRO A 12 -21.72 1.17 3.81
CA PRO A 12 -20.57 1.31 2.93
C PRO A 12 -20.98 1.89 1.59
N ARG A 13 -20.24 2.90 1.14
CA ARG A 13 -20.33 3.51 -0.19
C ARG A 13 -19.35 2.81 -1.11
N LEU A 14 -19.59 2.89 -2.42
CA LEU A 14 -18.66 2.37 -3.43
C LEU A 14 -17.24 2.97 -3.28
N HIS A 15 -17.14 4.21 -2.79
CA HIS A 15 -15.85 4.85 -2.51
C HIS A 15 -15.05 4.15 -1.40
N ASP A 16 -15.70 3.45 -0.48
CA ASP A 16 -15.01 2.72 0.60
C ASP A 16 -14.32 1.46 0.06
N LEU A 17 -14.82 0.87 -1.03
CA LEU A 17 -14.11 -0.20 -1.74
C LEU A 17 -12.80 0.30 -2.33
N ARG A 18 -12.80 1.55 -2.84
CA ARG A 18 -11.58 2.20 -3.33
C ARG A 18 -10.59 2.47 -2.20
N HIS A 19 -11.08 2.76 -0.99
CA HIS A 19 -10.24 2.84 0.20
C HIS A 19 -9.67 1.49 0.62
N CYS A 20 -10.48 0.43 0.57
CA CYS A 20 -10.05 -0.93 0.86
C CYS A 20 -8.95 -1.37 -0.12
N TYR A 21 -9.09 -1.09 -1.41
CA TYR A 21 -8.06 -1.37 -2.40
C TYR A 21 -6.74 -0.64 -2.11
N GLY A 22 -6.80 0.67 -1.83
CA GLY A 22 -5.60 1.46 -1.52
C GLY A 22 -4.87 0.97 -0.26
N GLN A 23 -5.62 0.52 0.75
CA GLN A 23 -5.04 -0.08 1.95
C GLN A 23 -4.40 -1.44 1.66
N ALA A 24 -5.10 -2.35 0.96
CA ALA A 24 -4.57 -3.66 0.60
C ALA A 24 -3.31 -3.55 -0.28
N ALA A 25 -3.28 -2.59 -1.21
CA ALA A 25 -2.10 -2.34 -2.04
C ALA A 25 -0.91 -1.80 -1.23
N ALA A 26 -1.15 -0.96 -0.23
CA ALA A 26 -0.11 -0.48 0.68
C ALA A 26 0.42 -1.59 1.60
N GLU A 27 -0.47 -2.45 2.11
CA GLU A 27 -0.10 -3.62 2.91
C GLU A 27 0.70 -4.65 2.10
N ALA A 28 0.34 -4.85 0.82
CA ALA A 28 1.11 -5.65 -0.13
C ALA A 28 2.45 -4.99 -0.53
N GLY A 29 2.67 -3.75 -0.10
CA GLY A 29 3.93 -3.06 -0.23
C GLY A 29 4.17 -2.34 -1.54
N LEU A 30 3.11 -1.99 -2.25
CA LEU A 30 3.22 -1.08 -3.38
C LEU A 30 3.65 0.31 -2.91
N HIS A 31 4.53 0.93 -3.69
CA HIS A 31 4.96 2.28 -3.45
C HIS A 31 3.80 3.27 -3.65
N GLU A 32 3.79 4.37 -2.89
CA GLU A 32 2.71 5.37 -2.94
C GLU A 32 2.41 5.86 -4.36
N LYS A 33 3.43 6.04 -5.19
CA LYS A 33 3.27 6.43 -6.62
C LYS A 33 2.58 5.35 -7.46
N GLN A 34 2.80 4.07 -7.18
CA GLN A 34 2.13 2.97 -7.89
C GLN A 34 0.66 2.91 -7.48
N ILE A 35 0.41 3.06 -6.18
CA ILE A 35 -0.94 3.15 -5.61
C ILE A 35 -1.71 4.35 -6.21
N MET A 36 -1.04 5.50 -6.38
CA MET A 36 -1.59 6.66 -7.07
C MET A 36 -1.96 6.36 -8.53
N ALA A 37 -1.06 5.71 -9.28
CA ALA A 37 -1.29 5.38 -10.68
C ALA A 37 -2.50 4.46 -10.85
N VAL A 38 -2.63 3.42 -10.02
CA VAL A 38 -3.74 2.46 -10.14
C VAL A 38 -5.06 3.05 -9.68
N MET A 39 -5.05 3.91 -8.65
CA MET A 39 -6.28 4.55 -8.18
C MET A 39 -6.66 5.79 -9.01
N GLY A 40 -5.77 6.30 -9.87
CA GLY A 40 -5.99 7.54 -10.61
C GLY A 40 -5.92 8.79 -9.72
N HIS A 41 -5.05 8.80 -8.72
CA HIS A 41 -4.83 9.98 -7.88
C HIS A 41 -3.88 10.97 -8.56
N SER A 42 -4.36 12.20 -8.76
CA SER A 42 -3.59 13.29 -9.34
C SER A 42 -2.63 13.95 -8.35
N THR A 43 -2.81 13.74 -7.04
CA THR A 43 -1.97 14.34 -5.99
C THR A 43 -1.58 13.34 -4.92
N THR A 44 -0.36 13.47 -4.40
CA THR A 44 0.19 12.62 -3.32
C THR A 44 -0.62 12.74 -2.03
N ARG A 45 -1.17 13.91 -1.72
CA ARG A 45 -2.06 14.12 -0.56
C ARG A 45 -3.27 13.18 -0.53
N MET A 46 -3.77 12.72 -1.68
CA MET A 46 -4.87 11.74 -1.74
C MET A 46 -4.43 10.32 -1.38
N SER A 47 -3.15 10.00 -1.55
CA SER A 47 -2.55 8.69 -1.22
C SER A 47 -1.81 8.67 0.11
N ALA A 48 -1.49 9.83 0.69
CA ALA A 48 -0.80 9.95 1.97
C ALA A 48 -1.50 9.19 3.12
N ARG A 49 -2.82 8.98 3.01
CA ARG A 49 -3.61 8.17 3.95
C ARG A 49 -3.13 6.71 4.04
N TYR A 50 -2.50 6.19 2.99
CA TYR A 50 -2.02 4.81 2.92
C TYR A 50 -0.54 4.65 3.23
N ALA A 51 0.24 5.75 3.28
CA ALA A 51 1.68 5.72 3.55
C ALA A 51 2.01 5.03 4.90
N LYS A 52 1.11 5.12 5.88
CA LYS A 52 1.23 4.45 7.19
C LYS A 52 1.19 2.92 7.14
N TYR A 53 0.69 2.33 6.06
CA TYR A 53 0.58 0.86 5.91
C TYR A 53 1.75 0.25 5.13
N GLY A 54 2.66 1.08 4.61
CA GLY A 54 3.88 0.63 3.92
C GLY A 54 5.13 0.29 4.76
N PRO A 55 5.23 0.42 6.11
CA PRO A 55 6.50 0.19 6.81
C PRO A 55 7.00 -1.27 6.70
N ASN A 56 6.10 -2.25 6.55
CA ASN A 56 6.47 -3.66 6.36
C ASN A 56 7.06 -3.95 4.98
N ALA A 57 6.72 -3.15 3.97
CA ALA A 57 7.18 -3.34 2.61
C ALA A 57 8.60 -2.85 2.39
N HIS A 58 8.91 -1.67 2.95
CA HIS A 58 10.24 -1.08 2.83
C HIS A 58 11.32 -1.94 3.48
N ALA A 59 11.00 -2.63 4.57
CA ALA A 59 11.92 -3.57 5.23
C ALA A 59 12.32 -4.73 4.30
N GLY A 60 11.34 -5.38 3.65
CA GLY A 60 11.61 -6.52 2.76
C GLY A 60 12.36 -6.15 1.47
N TYR A 61 12.05 -4.97 0.88
CA TYR A 61 12.80 -4.48 -0.27
C TYR A 61 14.23 -4.05 0.09
N ALA A 62 14.42 -3.39 1.25
CA ALA A 62 15.75 -3.02 1.74
C ALA A 62 16.62 -4.27 1.97
N GLU A 63 16.04 -5.33 2.53
CA GLU A 63 16.71 -6.61 2.73
C GLU A 63 17.08 -7.28 1.40
N THR A 64 16.18 -7.26 0.41
CA THR A 64 16.45 -7.79 -0.93
C THR A 64 17.61 -7.07 -1.61
N VAL A 65 17.64 -5.73 -1.54
CA VAL A 65 18.72 -4.91 -2.09
C VAL A 65 20.03 -5.14 -1.34
N ALA A 66 19.99 -5.20 0.00
CA ALA A 66 21.16 -5.50 0.82
C ALA A 66 21.76 -6.87 0.49
N ASN A 67 20.93 -7.90 0.35
CA ASN A 67 21.34 -9.24 -0.04
C ASN A 67 21.97 -9.26 -1.45
N HIS A 68 21.41 -8.50 -2.39
CA HIS A 68 21.99 -8.39 -3.73
C HIS A 68 23.38 -7.75 -3.70
N ILE A 69 23.55 -6.65 -2.96
CA ILE A 69 24.84 -5.96 -2.81
C ILE A 69 25.88 -6.87 -2.14
N SER A 70 25.52 -7.52 -1.04
CA SER A 70 26.39 -8.48 -0.33
C SER A 70 26.81 -9.64 -1.24
N SER A 71 25.91 -10.18 -2.06
CA SER A 71 26.23 -11.26 -3.00
C SER A 71 27.26 -10.84 -4.08
N LYS A 72 27.25 -9.57 -4.48
CA LYS A 72 28.17 -9.01 -5.47
C LYS A 72 29.54 -8.70 -4.86
N LEU A 73 29.56 -8.24 -3.60
CA LEU A 73 30.80 -7.98 -2.84
C LEU A 73 31.52 -9.27 -2.46
N SER A 74 30.80 -10.32 -2.06
CA SER A 74 31.37 -11.62 -1.66
C SER A 74 31.95 -12.44 -2.82
N ARG A 75 31.68 -12.06 -4.08
CA ARG A 75 32.21 -12.71 -5.29
C ARG A 75 33.49 -12.05 -5.82
N ARG A 76 34.05 -11.08 -5.11
CA ARG A 76 35.38 -10.50 -5.35
C ARG A 76 36.37 -11.04 -4.32
#